data_AF-A0A3L6ZN93-F1
#
_entry.id   AF-A0A3L6ZN93-F1
#
_cell.length_a   1.000
_cell.length_b   1.000
_cell.length_c   1.000
_cell.angle_alpha   90.00
_cell.angle_beta   90.00
_cell.angle_gamma   90.00
#
_symmetry.space_group_name_H-M   'P 1'
#
loop_
_entity.id
_entity.type
_entity.pdbx_description
1 polymer ?
#
loop_
_entity_poly.entity_id
_entity_poly.type
_entity_poly.pdbx_seq_one_letter_code
_entity_poly.pdbx_strand_id
1 'polypeptide(L)'
;LVASGALPARPGIARIVGEAASAGWGLAVASTSAEASVRAVLEHAVGREAAAGFSVFAGDIVPRKKPAPDIYLLALRELGADPAEAVVIEDSANGFRAAEAAGLSTVVTVSAYTTEEDFSGAALVVSSLGDDDEPATVIDDPLGIQPGRQITLHDLSAILAAANRTEEN
;
A
#
# COMPACT_ATOMS: atom_id res chain seq x y z
N LEU A 1 9.18 -15.49 13.50
CA LEU A 1 9.49 -14.06 13.29
C LEU A 1 8.24 -13.20 13.50
N VAL A 2 7.23 -13.31 12.64
CA VAL A 2 5.95 -12.58 12.80
C VAL A 2 5.04 -13.24 13.84
N ALA A 3 4.81 -14.56 13.74
CA ALA A 3 4.03 -15.32 14.72
C ALA A 3 4.65 -15.36 16.13
N SER A 4 5.92 -14.97 16.25
CA SER A 4 6.64 -14.83 17.52
C SER A 4 6.62 -13.39 18.06
N GLY A 5 5.93 -12.44 17.39
CA GLY A 5 5.84 -11.03 17.79
C GLY A 5 7.14 -10.24 17.67
N ALA A 6 8.12 -10.73 16.91
CA ALA A 6 9.47 -10.16 16.87
C ALA A 6 9.66 -9.07 15.80
N LEU A 7 8.62 -8.79 15.00
CA LEU A 7 8.61 -7.75 13.97
C LEU A 7 7.42 -6.82 14.23
N PRO A 8 7.63 -5.62 14.76
CA PRO A 8 6.54 -4.67 14.98
C PRO A 8 5.88 -4.30 13.65
N ALA A 9 4.59 -3.96 13.71
CA ALA A 9 3.89 -3.36 12.59
C ALA A 9 4.58 -2.05 12.19
N ARG A 10 4.55 -1.71 10.90
CA ARG A 10 5.08 -0.41 10.45
C ARG A 10 4.19 0.72 10.98
N PRO A 11 4.78 1.85 11.43
CA PRO A 11 4.01 2.99 11.93
C PRO A 11 2.95 3.46 10.93
N GLY A 12 1.75 3.72 11.45
CA GLY A 12 0.58 4.20 10.73
C GLY A 12 -0.26 3.13 10.02
N ILE A 13 0.19 1.88 9.92
CA ILE A 13 -0.57 0.82 9.20
C ILE A 13 -1.90 0.51 9.88
N ALA A 14 -1.92 0.25 11.19
CA ALA A 14 -3.16 -0.07 11.89
C ALA A 14 -4.15 1.11 11.84
N ARG A 15 -3.63 2.34 11.97
CA ARG A 15 -4.40 3.58 11.91
C ARG A 15 -5.04 3.77 10.53
N ILE A 16 -4.27 3.74 9.45
CA ILE A 16 -4.80 3.98 8.10
C ILE A 16 -5.84 2.92 7.71
N VAL A 17 -5.65 1.67 8.15
CA VAL A 17 -6.60 0.58 7.93
C VAL A 17 -7.91 0.84 8.66
N GLY A 18 -7.85 1.32 9.91
CA GLY A 18 -9.04 1.72 10.67
C GLY A 18 -9.77 2.91 10.04
N GLU A 19 -9.04 3.93 9.58
CA GLU A 19 -9.59 5.09 8.86
C GLU A 19 -10.31 4.66 7.58
N ALA A 20 -9.63 3.88 6.73
CA ALA A 20 -10.16 3.38 5.47
C ALA A 20 -11.40 2.50 5.67
N ALA A 21 -11.36 1.54 6.61
CA ALA A 21 -12.51 0.70 6.93
C ALA A 21 -13.71 1.52 7.42
N SER A 22 -13.47 2.52 8.29
CA SER A 22 -14.53 3.40 8.82
C SER A 22 -15.15 4.28 7.73
N ALA A 23 -14.37 4.63 6.71
CA ALA A 23 -14.84 5.36 5.53
C ALA A 23 -15.48 4.46 4.44
N GLY A 24 -15.52 3.14 4.65
CA GLY A 24 -16.11 2.18 3.72
C GLY A 24 -15.23 1.80 2.53
N TRP A 25 -13.92 2.02 2.61
CA TRP A 25 -12.99 1.63 1.55
C TRP A 25 -12.79 0.12 1.51
N GLY A 26 -12.66 -0.42 0.30
CA GLY A 26 -12.25 -1.81 0.09
C GLY A 26 -10.80 -2.01 0.53
N LEU A 27 -10.53 -3.09 1.27
CA LEU A 27 -9.20 -3.41 1.79
C LEU A 27 -8.70 -4.71 1.19
N ALA A 28 -7.47 -4.69 0.66
CA ALA A 28 -6.84 -5.86 0.08
C ALA A 28 -5.33 -5.91 0.34
N VAL A 29 -4.79 -7.13 0.34
CA VAL A 29 -3.35 -7.40 0.34
C VAL A 29 -2.99 -8.17 -0.91
N ALA A 30 -2.01 -7.68 -1.67
CA ALA A 30 -1.46 -8.33 -2.86
C ALA A 30 0.04 -8.65 -2.66
N SER A 31 0.38 -9.93 -2.53
CA SER A 31 1.74 -10.37 -2.18
C SER A 31 2.20 -11.60 -2.97
N THR A 32 3.50 -11.75 -3.17
CA THR A 32 4.12 -12.96 -3.76
C THR A 32 4.50 -14.00 -2.70
N SER A 33 4.35 -13.66 -1.41
CA SER A 33 4.59 -14.55 -0.27
C SER A 33 3.45 -15.56 -0.10
N ALA A 34 3.73 -16.70 0.55
CA ALA A 34 2.71 -17.70 0.86
C ALA A 34 1.55 -17.11 1.67
N GLU A 35 0.31 -17.46 1.32
CA GLU A 35 -0.91 -16.89 1.92
C GLU A 35 -0.93 -17.01 3.45
N ALA A 36 -0.54 -18.17 4.01
CA ALA A 36 -0.48 -18.37 5.45
C ALA A 36 0.46 -17.36 6.15
N SER A 37 1.59 -17.02 5.52
CA SER A 37 2.52 -16.01 6.05
C SER A 37 1.94 -14.61 5.95
N VAL A 38 1.27 -14.29 4.84
CA VAL A 38 0.60 -12.99 4.63
C VAL A 38 -0.51 -12.77 5.67
N ARG A 39 -1.37 -13.77 5.89
CA ARG A 39 -2.43 -13.70 6.89
C ARG A 39 -1.88 -13.52 8.30
N ALA A 40 -0.80 -14.25 8.65
CA ALA A 40 -0.16 -14.08 9.95
C ALA A 40 0.43 -12.67 10.16
N VAL A 41 1.04 -12.08 9.12
CA VAL A 41 1.52 -10.68 9.16
C VAL A 41 0.38 -9.71 9.29
N LEU A 42 -0.68 -9.88 8.50
CA LEU A 42 -1.85 -9.01 8.54
C LEU A 42 -2.53 -9.04 9.92
N GLU A 43 -2.84 -10.23 10.44
CA GLU A 43 -3.43 -10.38 11.78
C GLU A 43 -2.55 -9.76 12.88
N HIS A 44 -1.23 -9.88 12.76
CA HIS A 44 -0.31 -9.25 13.71
C HIS A 44 -0.30 -7.72 13.59
N ALA A 45 -0.34 -7.19 12.37
CA ALA A 45 -0.20 -5.77 12.11
C ALA A 45 -1.46 -4.96 12.45
N VAL A 46 -2.64 -5.51 12.17
CA VAL A 46 -3.93 -4.77 12.31
C VAL A 46 -4.91 -5.42 13.28
N GLY A 47 -4.57 -6.59 13.83
CA GLY A 47 -5.47 -7.38 14.66
C GLY A 47 -6.40 -8.28 13.82
N ARG A 48 -6.86 -9.37 14.42
CA ARG A 48 -7.65 -10.41 13.73
C ARG A 48 -8.98 -9.90 13.17
N GLU A 49 -9.65 -9.00 13.89
CA GLU A 49 -10.94 -8.45 13.48
C GLU A 49 -10.81 -7.60 12.21
N ALA A 50 -9.88 -6.64 12.20
CA ALA A 50 -9.62 -5.83 11.02
C ALA A 50 -9.09 -6.68 9.84
N ALA A 51 -8.20 -7.65 10.12
CA ALA A 51 -7.67 -8.55 9.11
C ALA A 51 -8.75 -9.38 8.40
N ALA A 52 -9.86 -9.71 9.08
CA ALA A 52 -10.97 -10.45 8.48
C ALA A 52 -11.72 -9.64 7.39
N GLY A 53 -11.58 -8.31 7.39
CA GLY A 53 -12.17 -7.42 6.37
C GLY A 53 -11.34 -7.33 5.08
N PHE A 54 -10.17 -7.97 5.00
CA PHE A 54 -9.30 -7.90 3.82
C PHE A 54 -9.57 -9.03 2.82
N SER A 55 -9.56 -8.67 1.54
CA SER A 55 -9.33 -9.62 0.45
C SER A 55 -7.83 -9.91 0.31
N VAL A 56 -7.44 -11.17 0.36
CA VAL A 56 -6.01 -11.57 0.33
C VAL A 56 -5.69 -12.29 -0.98
N PHE A 57 -4.80 -11.67 -1.76
CA PHE A 57 -4.25 -12.19 -3.01
C PHE A 57 -2.77 -12.51 -2.78
N ALA A 58 -2.44 -13.78 -2.54
CA ALA A 58 -1.12 -14.19 -2.09
C ALA A 58 -0.62 -15.48 -2.75
N GLY A 59 0.70 -15.66 -2.79
CA GLY A 59 1.35 -16.87 -3.27
C GLY A 59 1.44 -16.97 -4.79
N ASP A 60 1.25 -18.18 -5.30
CA ASP A 60 1.39 -18.53 -6.73
C ASP A 60 0.04 -18.52 -7.47
N ILE A 61 -0.83 -17.56 -7.16
CA ILE A 61 -2.17 -17.46 -7.74
C ILE A 61 -2.19 -16.73 -9.09
N VAL A 62 -1.04 -16.24 -9.55
CA VAL A 62 -0.85 -15.57 -10.84
C VAL A 62 0.37 -16.13 -11.57
N PRO A 63 0.36 -16.14 -12.92
CA PRO A 63 1.42 -16.76 -13.71
C PRO A 63 2.77 -16.04 -13.63
N ARG A 64 2.76 -14.72 -13.43
CA ARG A 64 3.97 -13.90 -13.31
C ARG A 64 3.93 -13.11 -12.01
N LYS A 65 5.05 -13.13 -11.28
CA LYS A 65 5.22 -12.39 -10.02
C LYS A 65 5.69 -10.97 -10.30
N LYS A 66 5.55 -10.09 -9.29
CA LYS A 66 6.14 -8.75 -9.25
C LYS A 66 7.61 -8.81 -9.75
N PRO A 67 8.03 -7.97 -10.71
CA PRO A 67 7.41 -6.70 -11.13
C PRO A 67 6.30 -6.80 -12.18
N ALA A 68 5.88 -8.00 -12.58
CA ALA A 68 4.71 -8.12 -13.45
C ALA A 68 3.42 -7.69 -12.70
N PRO A 69 2.46 -7.02 -13.36
CA PRO A 69 1.28 -6.43 -12.71
C PRO A 69 0.19 -7.45 -12.36
N ASP A 70 0.38 -8.73 -12.71
CA ASP A 70 -0.67 -9.74 -12.72
C ASP A 70 -1.42 -9.87 -11.39
N ILE A 71 -0.74 -9.74 -10.23
CA ILE A 71 -1.38 -9.82 -8.91
C ILE A 71 -2.29 -8.63 -8.61
N TYR A 72 -1.92 -7.43 -9.06
CA TYR A 72 -2.75 -6.24 -8.89
C TYR A 72 -3.92 -6.24 -9.87
N LEU A 73 -3.70 -6.64 -11.12
CA LEU A 73 -4.78 -6.82 -12.11
C LEU A 73 -5.79 -7.88 -11.67
N LEU A 74 -5.32 -8.97 -11.03
CA LEU A 74 -6.19 -9.94 -10.40
C LEU A 74 -7.02 -9.30 -9.28
N ALA A 75 -6.37 -8.59 -8.35
CA ALA A 75 -7.06 -7.96 -7.23
C ALA A 75 -8.14 -6.96 -7.70
N LEU A 76 -7.80 -6.08 -8.63
CA LEU A 76 -8.74 -5.10 -9.22
C LEU A 76 -9.96 -5.78 -9.84
N ARG A 77 -9.73 -6.83 -10.64
CA ARG A 77 -10.81 -7.56 -11.29
C ARG A 77 -11.75 -8.22 -10.28
N GLU A 78 -11.22 -8.92 -9.28
CA GLU A 78 -12.03 -9.64 -8.29
C GLU A 78 -12.76 -8.68 -7.34
N LEU A 79 -12.19 -7.49 -7.09
CA LEU A 79 -12.82 -6.43 -6.30
C LEU A 79 -13.79 -5.56 -7.11
N GLY A 80 -13.75 -5.66 -8.45
CA GLY A 80 -14.52 -4.78 -9.34
C GLY A 80 -14.13 -3.31 -9.24
N ALA A 81 -12.86 -3.02 -8.91
CA ALA A 81 -12.35 -1.67 -8.70
C ALA A 81 -11.65 -1.14 -9.96
N ASP A 82 -11.85 0.16 -10.24
CA ASP A 82 -11.10 0.89 -11.25
C ASP A 82 -9.70 1.25 -10.70
N PRO A 83 -8.60 1.05 -11.45
CA PRO A 83 -7.28 1.53 -11.06
C PRO A 83 -7.25 3.01 -10.62
N ALA A 84 -8.06 3.87 -11.23
CA ALA A 84 -8.17 5.29 -10.92
C ALA A 84 -8.79 5.59 -9.53
N GLU A 85 -9.47 4.60 -8.94
CA GLU A 85 -10.10 4.68 -7.63
C GLU A 85 -9.32 3.89 -6.56
N ALA A 86 -8.17 3.31 -6.92
CA ALA A 86 -7.38 2.45 -6.06
C ALA A 86 -5.97 3.01 -5.83
N VAL A 87 -5.54 3.00 -4.57
CA VAL A 87 -4.19 3.39 -4.16
C VAL A 87 -3.49 2.21 -3.51
N VAL A 88 -2.22 2.02 -3.85
CA VAL A 88 -1.37 0.96 -3.30
C VAL A 88 -0.36 1.56 -2.34
N ILE A 89 -0.10 0.86 -1.23
CA ILE A 89 1.05 1.11 -0.36
C ILE A 89 2.08 0.02 -0.63
N GLU A 90 3.28 0.40 -1.05
CA GLU A 90 4.38 -0.52 -1.38
C GLU A 90 5.67 -0.15 -0.63
N ASP A 91 6.62 -1.07 -0.57
CA ASP A 91 7.91 -0.87 0.09
C ASP A 91 9.13 -1.26 -0.73
N SER A 92 8.92 -1.86 -1.91
CA SER A 92 9.98 -2.32 -2.82
C SER A 92 9.76 -1.86 -4.25
N ALA A 93 10.85 -1.65 -5.01
CA ALA A 93 10.79 -1.24 -6.42
C ALA A 93 10.12 -2.29 -7.30
N ASN A 94 10.25 -3.58 -6.99
CA ASN A 94 9.53 -4.63 -7.74
C ASN A 94 8.02 -4.52 -7.52
N GLY A 95 7.58 -4.24 -6.30
CA GLY A 95 6.17 -4.03 -6.00
C GLY A 95 5.64 -2.73 -6.59
N PHE A 96 6.38 -1.64 -6.46
CA PHE A 96 6.08 -0.35 -7.08
C PHE A 96 5.91 -0.49 -8.60
N ARG A 97 6.88 -1.07 -9.32
CA ARG A 97 6.78 -1.27 -10.77
C ARG A 97 5.59 -2.14 -11.18
N ALA A 98 5.22 -3.12 -10.36
CA ALA A 98 4.03 -3.94 -10.62
C ALA A 98 2.73 -3.13 -10.43
N ALA A 99 2.68 -2.25 -9.44
CA ALA A 99 1.53 -1.37 -9.20
C ALA A 99 1.41 -0.32 -10.32
N GLU A 100 2.52 0.32 -10.69
CA GLU A 100 2.59 1.27 -11.81
C GLU A 100 2.16 0.61 -13.14
N ALA A 101 2.67 -0.58 -13.44
CA ALA A 101 2.27 -1.34 -14.62
C ALA A 101 0.79 -1.80 -14.60
N ALA A 102 0.13 -1.74 -13.44
CA ALA A 102 -1.31 -1.98 -13.29
C ALA A 102 -2.15 -0.67 -13.33
N GLY A 103 -1.50 0.49 -13.53
CA GLY A 103 -2.15 1.80 -13.55
C GLY A 103 -2.51 2.35 -12.16
N LEU A 104 -1.87 1.87 -11.10
CA LEU A 104 -2.23 2.21 -9.72
C LEU A 104 -1.39 3.36 -9.17
N SER A 105 -2.07 4.36 -8.60
CA SER A 105 -1.43 5.36 -7.75
C SER A 105 -0.74 4.66 -6.59
N THR A 106 0.55 4.93 -6.38
CA THR A 106 1.34 4.20 -5.39
C THR A 106 2.02 5.14 -4.41
N VAL A 107 1.76 4.92 -3.12
CA VAL A 107 2.51 5.48 -2.00
C VAL A 107 3.60 4.48 -1.62
N VAL A 108 4.84 4.93 -1.59
CA VAL A 108 5.99 4.09 -1.20
C VAL A 108 6.39 4.40 0.23
N THR A 109 6.53 3.35 1.04
CA THR A 109 7.09 3.39 2.39
C THR A 109 8.46 2.71 2.40
N VAL A 110 9.54 3.49 2.28
CA VAL A 110 10.89 2.92 2.17
C VAL A 110 11.31 2.22 3.46
N SER A 111 12.21 1.25 3.35
CA SER A 111 12.88 0.62 4.49
C SER A 111 14.39 0.83 4.39
N ALA A 112 15.14 0.47 5.43
CA ALA A 112 16.60 0.50 5.40
C ALA A 112 17.22 -0.30 4.22
N TYR A 113 16.46 -1.22 3.62
CA TYR A 113 16.89 -2.03 2.47
C TYR A 113 16.47 -1.46 1.11
N THR A 114 15.55 -0.50 1.08
CA THR A 114 14.93 -0.01 -0.16
C THR A 114 15.09 1.49 -0.38
N THR A 115 15.72 2.22 0.54
CA THR A 115 15.96 3.68 0.41
C THR A 115 16.73 4.08 -0.86
N GLU A 116 17.61 3.22 -1.38
CA GLU A 116 18.41 3.50 -2.58
C GLU A 116 17.76 2.98 -3.89
N GLU A 117 16.55 2.41 -3.81
CA GLU A 117 15.83 1.97 -4.98
C GLU A 117 15.16 3.13 -5.74
N ASP A 118 14.85 2.92 -7.01
CA ASP A 118 14.21 3.93 -7.86
C ASP A 118 12.68 3.85 -7.75
N PHE A 119 12.10 4.95 -7.25
CA PHE A 119 10.66 5.17 -7.12
C PHE A 119 10.19 6.37 -7.95
N SER A 120 10.93 6.75 -8.99
CA SER A 120 10.53 7.79 -9.93
C SER A 120 9.14 7.47 -10.50
N GLY A 121 8.16 8.35 -10.28
CA GLY A 121 6.77 8.15 -10.70
C GLY A 121 5.82 7.72 -9.57
N ALA A 122 6.32 7.42 -8.36
CA ALA A 122 5.47 7.21 -7.20
C ALA A 122 4.68 8.49 -6.87
N ALA A 123 3.45 8.34 -6.37
CA ALA A 123 2.60 9.47 -5.99
C ALA A 123 3.14 10.19 -4.74
N LEU A 124 3.76 9.43 -3.85
CA LEU A 124 4.37 9.91 -2.61
C LEU A 124 5.40 8.87 -2.13
N VAL A 125 6.57 9.31 -1.68
CA VAL A 125 7.60 8.46 -1.07
C VAL A 125 7.88 8.95 0.35
N VAL A 126 7.71 8.07 1.33
CA VAL A 126 7.81 8.37 2.76
C VAL A 126 8.59 7.29 3.51
N SER A 127 9.08 7.59 4.72
CA SER A 127 9.71 6.59 5.60
C SER A 127 8.72 5.55 6.15
N SER A 128 7.51 5.99 6.47
CA SER A 128 6.40 5.19 7.00
C SER A 128 5.11 5.98 6.81
N LEU A 129 3.96 5.44 7.24
CA LEU A 129 2.71 6.20 7.27
C LEU A 129 2.58 7.06 8.54
N GLY A 130 3.47 6.89 9.51
CA GLY A 130 3.58 7.71 10.71
C GLY A 130 2.51 7.44 11.77
N ASP A 131 2.94 7.54 13.02
CA ASP A 131 2.12 7.67 14.23
C ASP A 131 2.60 8.88 15.05
N ASP A 132 1.94 9.20 16.17
CA ASP A 132 2.27 10.39 16.98
C ASP A 132 3.70 10.35 17.52
N ASP A 133 4.11 9.17 17.97
CA ASP A 133 5.39 8.82 18.56
C ASP A 133 6.48 8.51 17.52
N GLU A 134 6.09 8.04 16.32
CA GLU A 134 7.01 7.76 15.21
C GLU A 134 6.49 8.41 13.91
N PRO A 135 6.76 9.71 13.68
CA PRO A 135 6.18 10.45 12.56
C PRO A 135 6.77 10.02 11.21
N ALA A 136 5.96 10.15 10.16
CA ALA A 136 6.40 10.01 8.78
C ALA A 136 7.36 11.15 8.39
N THR A 137 8.36 10.81 7.56
CA THR A 137 9.20 11.78 6.86
C THR A 137 8.93 11.65 5.37
N VAL A 138 8.61 12.76 4.71
CA VAL A 138 8.47 12.83 3.25
C VAL A 138 9.86 12.82 2.62
N ILE A 139 10.05 11.93 1.66
CA ILE A 139 11.28 11.76 0.89
C ILE A 139 11.11 12.37 -0.50
N ASP A 140 9.97 12.09 -1.14
CA ASP A 140 9.57 12.68 -2.42
C ASP A 140 8.05 12.86 -2.47
N ASP A 141 7.60 13.95 -3.08
CA ASP A 141 6.18 14.34 -3.19
C ASP A 141 5.94 15.08 -4.52
N PRO A 142 5.97 14.36 -5.65
CA PRO A 142 5.86 14.97 -6.97
C PRO A 142 4.48 15.56 -7.26
N LEU A 143 3.44 15.10 -6.55
CA LEU A 143 2.07 15.60 -6.69
C LEU A 143 1.80 16.82 -5.80
N GLY A 144 2.73 17.18 -4.90
CA GLY A 144 2.59 18.31 -3.98
C GLY A 144 1.44 18.12 -2.99
N ILE A 145 1.26 16.90 -2.48
CA ILE A 145 0.22 16.56 -1.49
C ILE A 145 0.49 17.26 -0.16
N GLN A 146 1.76 17.45 0.20
CA GLN A 146 2.23 18.09 1.44
C GLN A 146 1.60 17.48 2.70
N PRO A 147 1.71 16.15 2.90
CA PRO A 147 1.10 15.51 4.05
C PRO A 147 1.73 15.98 5.37
N GLY A 148 0.99 15.81 6.45
CA GLY A 148 1.47 16.10 7.80
C GLY A 148 2.45 15.04 8.33
N ARG A 149 2.56 14.95 9.67
CA ARG A 149 3.40 13.94 10.36
C ARG A 149 2.85 12.51 10.25
N GLN A 150 1.61 12.38 9.80
CA GLN A 150 0.89 11.13 9.59
C GLN A 150 0.29 11.20 8.19
N ILE A 151 0.46 10.14 7.42
CA ILE A 151 -0.26 9.95 6.17
C ILE A 151 -1.65 9.45 6.54
N THR A 152 -2.67 10.19 6.12
CA THR A 152 -4.07 9.98 6.47
C THR A 152 -4.90 9.60 5.25
N LEU A 153 -6.13 9.18 5.48
CA LEU A 153 -7.06 8.91 4.39
C LEU A 153 -7.34 10.15 3.52
N HIS A 154 -7.25 11.36 4.09
CA HIS A 154 -7.35 12.61 3.33
C HIS A 154 -6.24 12.72 2.29
N ASP A 155 -4.99 12.38 2.67
CA ASP A 155 -3.84 12.43 1.76
C ASP A 155 -3.98 11.38 0.64
N LEU A 156 -4.42 10.16 0.99
CA LEU A 156 -4.70 9.11 0.00
C LEU A 156 -5.82 9.52 -0.98
N SER A 157 -6.86 10.18 -0.48
CA SER A 157 -7.95 10.71 -1.32
C SER A 157 -7.45 11.83 -2.24
N ALA A 158 -6.56 12.70 -1.74
CA ALA A 158 -5.96 13.78 -2.54
C ALA A 158 -5.07 13.23 -3.67
N ILE A 159 -4.34 12.13 -3.42
CA ILE A 159 -3.55 11.41 -4.43
C ILE A 159 -4.46 10.89 -5.55
N LEU A 160 -5.53 10.17 -5.21
CA LEU A 160 -6.48 9.65 -6.20
C LEU A 160 -7.11 10.79 -7.02
N ALA A 161 -7.50 11.88 -6.36
CA ALA A 161 -8.05 13.05 -7.04
C ALA A 161 -7.04 13.74 -7.96
N ALA A 162 -5.75 13.71 -7.62
CA ALA A 162 -4.68 14.30 -8.44
C ALA A 162 -4.40 13.47 -9.70
N ALA A 163 -4.34 12.14 -9.58
CA ALA A 163 -4.14 11.25 -10.71
C ALA A 163 -5.22 11.44 -11.79
N ASN A 164 -6.48 11.55 -11.37
CA ASN A 164 -7.61 11.72 -12.29
C ASN A 164 -7.58 13.05 -13.07
N ARG A 165 -6.91 14.09 -12.55
CA ARG A 165 -6.75 15.37 -13.26
C ARG A 165 -5.66 15.32 -14.33
N THR A 166 -4.75 14.37 -14.25
CA THR A 166 -3.65 14.22 -15.22
C THR A 166 -4.13 13.50 -16.47
N GLU A 167 -5.14 12.64 -16.38
CA GLU A 167 -5.69 11.89 -17.52
C GLU A 167 -6.64 12.69 -18.42
N GLU A 168 -7.19 13.81 -17.93
CA GLU A 168 -8.10 14.69 -18.69
C GLU A 168 -7.40 15.76 -19.55
N ASN A 169 -6.06 15.83 -19.53
CA ASN A 169 -5.24 16.81 -20.30
C ASN A 169 -4.43 16.14 -21.42
#